data_AF-A0A925RG82-F1
#
_entry.id   AF-A0A925RG82-F1
#
_cell.length_a   1.000
_cell.length_b   1.000
_cell.length_c   1.000
_cell.angle_alpha   90.00
_cell.angle_beta   90.00
_cell.angle_gamma   90.00
#
_symmetry.space_group_name_H-M   'P 1'
#
loop_
_entity.id
_entity.type
_entity.pdbx_description
1 polymer ?
#
loop_
_entity_poly.entity_id
_entity_poly.type
_entity_poly.pdbx_seq_one_letter_code
_entity_poly.pdbx_strand_id
1 'polypeptide(L)'
;MGYACHTAGCQKYPEGLPVKPLGDRGDFLGVIGDQEHLPLLNAFQVPASNRSASNLPAMLTVPIPFKGLLTPDVLRSDHAPFWAKNIGAVMVGDTANFRNPHYHQPSDRPETLDRAFFTGATQRVVNAVSALLNSQKL
;
A
#
# COMPACT_ATOMS: atom_id res chain seq x y z
N MET A 1 1.11 -5.34 7.82
CA MET A 1 1.60 -3.96 7.84
C MET A 1 2.79 -3.85 8.77
N GLY A 2 3.99 -3.86 8.22
CA GLY A 2 5.24 -3.79 8.98
C GLY A 2 6.23 -4.90 8.66
N TYR A 3 5.89 -5.84 7.79
CA TYR A 3 6.85 -6.82 7.27
C TYR A 3 7.48 -6.31 5.97
N ALA A 4 8.79 -6.12 6.00
CA ALA A 4 9.60 -5.86 4.81
C ALA A 4 10.49 -7.06 4.52
N CYS A 5 10.76 -7.29 3.24
CA CYS A 5 11.72 -8.29 2.83
C CYS A 5 12.74 -7.70 1.85
N HIS A 6 14.01 -7.73 2.26
CA HIS A 6 15.12 -7.11 1.54
C HIS A 6 15.89 -8.10 0.66
N THR A 7 15.53 -9.39 0.69
CA THR A 7 16.12 -10.46 -0.12
C THR A 7 15.57 -10.41 -1.55
N ALA A 8 16.42 -10.56 -2.56
CA ALA A 8 15.96 -10.67 -3.94
C ALA A 8 15.02 -11.88 -4.12
N GLY A 9 14.01 -11.74 -4.97
CA GLY A 9 13.03 -12.78 -5.28
C GLY A 9 11.93 -13.03 -4.23
N CYS A 10 11.89 -12.31 -3.10
CA CYS A 10 10.90 -12.60 -2.06
C CYS A 10 9.53 -11.96 -2.26
N GLN A 11 9.42 -10.95 -3.14
CA GLN A 11 8.13 -10.34 -3.47
C GLN A 11 7.49 -11.06 -4.66
N LYS A 12 6.27 -11.55 -4.43
CA LYS A 12 5.37 -12.01 -5.50
C LYS A 12 4.30 -10.97 -5.79
N TYR A 13 3.55 -11.12 -6.86
CA TYR A 13 2.49 -10.18 -7.25
C TYR A 13 1.23 -10.95 -7.65
N PRO A 14 0.03 -10.37 -7.44
CA PRO A 14 -1.20 -10.98 -7.94
C PRO A 14 -1.19 -11.03 -9.47
N GLU A 15 -1.82 -12.05 -10.02
CA GLU A 15 -2.09 -12.11 -11.45
C GLU A 15 -2.99 -10.95 -11.89
N GLY A 16 -2.76 -10.42 -13.09
CA GLY A 16 -3.57 -9.33 -13.63
C GLY A 16 -3.34 -7.95 -13.00
N LEU A 17 -2.26 -7.75 -12.25
CA LEU A 17 -1.91 -6.44 -11.68
C LEU A 17 -1.73 -5.39 -12.80
N PRO A 18 -2.46 -4.26 -12.80
CA PRO A 18 -2.50 -3.33 -13.92
C PRO A 18 -1.32 -2.34 -13.98
N VAL A 19 -0.24 -2.61 -13.23
CA VAL A 19 0.96 -1.76 -13.18
C VAL A 19 2.23 -2.60 -13.22
N LYS A 20 3.33 -1.99 -13.64
CA LYS A 20 4.66 -2.61 -13.57
C LYS A 20 5.10 -2.74 -12.10
N PRO A 21 5.50 -3.93 -11.65
CA PRO A 21 6.17 -4.13 -10.36
C PRO A 21 7.38 -3.21 -10.14
N LEU A 22 7.66 -2.85 -8.88
CA LEU A 22 8.86 -2.06 -8.52
C LEU A 22 10.15 -2.89 -8.57
N GLY A 23 10.03 -4.21 -8.46
CA GLY A 23 11.16 -5.14 -8.39
C GLY A 23 10.73 -6.47 -7.77
N ASP A 24 11.70 -7.26 -7.33
CA ASP A 24 11.49 -8.58 -6.72
C ASP A 24 11.75 -8.59 -5.20
N ARG A 25 12.04 -7.42 -4.61
CA ARG A 25 12.13 -7.18 -3.16
C ARG A 25 10.82 -6.62 -2.63
N GLY A 26 10.58 -6.86 -1.35
CA GLY A 26 9.38 -6.46 -0.62
C GLY A 26 9.63 -5.34 0.38
N ASP A 27 10.28 -4.26 -0.04
CA ASP A 27 10.67 -3.11 0.79
C ASP A 27 9.84 -1.84 0.48
N PHE A 28 8.63 -2.04 -0.04
CA PHE A 28 7.69 -0.99 -0.41
C PHE A 28 6.28 -1.25 0.15
N LEU A 29 5.43 -0.22 0.12
CA LEU A 29 4.00 -0.30 0.38
C LEU A 29 3.21 -0.34 -0.93
N GLY A 30 2.25 -1.25 -1.04
CA GLY A 30 1.18 -1.15 -2.03
C GLY A 30 0.14 -0.14 -1.57
N VAL A 31 -0.25 0.78 -2.44
CA VAL A 31 -1.36 1.71 -2.23
C VAL A 31 -2.38 1.43 -3.32
N ILE A 32 -3.41 0.69 -2.98
CA ILE A 32 -4.39 0.13 -3.91
C ILE A 32 -5.68 0.94 -3.80
N GLY A 33 -6.18 1.45 -4.92
CA GLY A 33 -7.34 2.34 -4.95
C GLY A 33 -8.16 2.13 -6.20
N ASP A 34 -9.45 2.41 -6.10
CA ASP A 34 -10.35 2.41 -7.25
C ASP A 34 -9.97 3.56 -8.20
N GLN A 35 -9.80 3.25 -9.49
CA GLN A 35 -9.46 4.24 -10.51
C GLN A 35 -10.52 5.36 -10.64
N GLU A 36 -11.77 5.10 -10.21
CA GLU A 36 -12.83 6.12 -10.23
C GLU A 36 -12.62 7.20 -9.14
N HIS A 37 -11.70 6.97 -8.20
CA HIS A 37 -11.43 7.82 -7.03
C HIS A 37 -9.94 8.23 -6.92
N LEU A 38 -9.31 8.60 -8.04
CA LEU A 38 -7.88 8.96 -8.11
C LEU A 38 -7.39 9.99 -7.08
N PRO A 39 -8.15 11.01 -6.63
CA PRO A 39 -7.67 11.94 -5.61
C PRO A 39 -7.19 11.26 -4.32
N LEU A 40 -7.80 10.14 -3.91
CA LEU A 40 -7.37 9.39 -2.73
C LEU A 40 -6.02 8.69 -2.95
N LEU A 41 -5.77 8.18 -4.16
CA LEU A 41 -4.48 7.60 -4.54
C LEU A 41 -3.39 8.66 -4.67
N ASN A 42 -3.72 9.80 -5.29
CA ASN A 42 -2.79 10.89 -5.54
C ASN A 42 -2.27 11.52 -4.24
N ALA A 43 -3.04 11.46 -3.14
CA ALA A 43 -2.59 11.89 -1.82
C ALA A 43 -1.32 11.16 -1.33
N PHE A 44 -1.07 9.93 -1.81
CA PHE A 44 0.14 9.18 -1.50
C PHE A 44 1.32 9.53 -2.41
N GLN A 45 1.12 10.28 -3.50
CA GLN A 45 2.21 10.68 -4.40
C GLN A 45 2.97 11.92 -3.92
N VAL A 46 2.55 12.53 -2.81
CA VAL A 46 3.17 13.75 -2.28
C VAL A 46 4.61 13.46 -1.84
N PRO A 47 5.62 14.14 -2.44
CA PRO A 47 6.98 14.08 -1.95
C PRO A 47 6.99 14.55 -0.50
N ALA A 48 7.68 13.84 0.38
CA ALA A 48 7.78 14.28 1.75
C ALA A 48 8.50 15.64 1.77
N SER A 49 7.76 16.71 2.07
CA SER A 49 8.25 18.09 2.06
C SER A 49 9.33 18.35 3.12
N ASN A 50 9.54 17.41 4.05
CA ASN A 50 10.53 17.50 5.11
C ASN A 50 11.75 16.61 4.84
N ARG A 51 12.95 17.20 4.95
CA ARG A 51 14.26 16.53 4.86
C ARG A 51 14.47 15.37 5.85
N SER A 52 13.59 15.21 6.85
CA SER A 52 13.56 14.05 7.75
C SER A 52 13.07 12.75 7.08
N ALA A 53 12.69 12.81 5.79
CA ALA A 53 12.11 11.73 5.00
C ALA A 53 13.11 10.83 4.27
N SER A 54 14.40 10.93 4.56
CA SER A 54 15.45 10.25 3.81
C SER A 54 15.34 8.71 3.82
N ASN A 55 14.50 8.11 4.67
CA ASN A 55 14.32 6.65 4.77
C ASN A 55 12.85 6.19 4.73
N LEU A 56 11.93 6.93 4.10
CA LEU A 56 10.56 6.45 3.95
C LEU A 56 10.47 5.31 2.91
N PRO A 57 9.67 4.25 3.17
CA PRO A 57 9.51 3.17 2.21
C PRO A 57 8.99 3.70 0.87
N ALA A 58 9.41 3.05 -0.20
CA ALA A 58 8.84 3.28 -1.52
C ALA A 58 7.34 2.93 -1.53
N MET A 59 6.59 3.50 -2.46
CA MET A 59 5.17 3.20 -2.63
C MET A 59 4.89 2.81 -4.07
N LEU A 60 4.15 1.73 -4.24
CA LEU A 60 3.56 1.32 -5.50
C LEU A 60 2.07 1.67 -5.46
N THR A 61 1.70 2.78 -6.10
CA THR A 61 0.30 3.17 -6.27
C THR A 61 -0.32 2.39 -7.42
N VAL A 62 -1.43 1.71 -7.17
CA VAL A 62 -2.10 0.85 -8.14
C VAL A 62 -3.55 1.34 -8.31
N PRO A 63 -3.85 2.08 -9.40
CA PRO A 63 -5.22 2.37 -9.78
C PRO A 63 -5.86 1.09 -10.33
N ILE A 64 -6.92 0.62 -9.68
CA ILE A 64 -7.62 -0.62 -10.01
C ILE A 64 -8.83 -0.31 -10.90
N PRO A 65 -8.90 -0.87 -12.12
CA PRO A 65 -10.07 -0.75 -12.96
C PRO A 65 -11.18 -1.72 -12.57
N PHE A 66 -12.40 -1.42 -13.01
CA PHE A 66 -13.58 -2.31 -12.90
C PHE A 66 -13.80 -2.87 -11.49
N LYS A 67 -13.49 -2.07 -10.45
CA LYS A 67 -13.65 -2.45 -9.04
C LYS A 67 -13.00 -3.80 -8.70
N GLY A 68 -11.84 -4.09 -9.31
CA GLY A 68 -11.03 -5.27 -9.03
C GLY A 68 -11.49 -6.56 -9.68
N LEU A 69 -12.46 -6.54 -10.61
CA LEU A 69 -12.98 -7.73 -11.30
C LEU A 69 -11.89 -8.56 -11.97
N LEU A 70 -10.85 -7.91 -12.50
CA LEU A 70 -9.73 -8.56 -13.21
C LEU A 70 -8.54 -8.92 -12.31
N THR A 71 -8.58 -8.53 -11.03
CA THR A 71 -7.47 -8.75 -10.08
C THR A 71 -8.04 -9.09 -8.68
N PRO A 72 -8.75 -10.21 -8.49
CA PRO A 72 -9.55 -10.44 -7.28
C PRO A 72 -8.80 -10.36 -5.94
N ASP A 73 -7.49 -10.64 -5.93
CA ASP A 73 -6.65 -10.49 -4.73
C ASP A 73 -6.65 -9.07 -4.17
N VAL A 74 -6.88 -8.04 -4.99
CA VAL A 74 -6.94 -6.65 -4.52
C VAL A 74 -8.18 -6.37 -3.69
N LEU A 75 -9.21 -7.21 -3.76
CA LEU A 75 -10.46 -7.04 -3.02
C LEU A 75 -10.43 -7.66 -1.61
N ARG A 76 -9.29 -8.23 -1.18
CA ARG A 76 -9.16 -8.97 0.08
C ARG A 76 -8.85 -8.07 1.28
N SER A 77 -9.66 -7.03 1.50
CA SER A 77 -9.61 -6.18 2.69
C SER A 77 -10.89 -5.33 2.80
N ASP A 78 -11.01 -4.54 3.88
CA ASP A 78 -12.25 -3.84 4.27
C ASP A 78 -12.68 -2.71 3.33
N HIS A 79 -11.82 -2.31 2.39
CA HIS A 79 -12.13 -1.29 1.39
C HIS A 79 -13.09 -1.80 0.29
N ALA A 80 -13.13 -3.11 0.01
CA ALA A 80 -13.88 -3.65 -1.13
C ALA A 80 -15.40 -3.36 -1.07
N PRO A 81 -16.09 -3.48 0.10
CA PRO A 81 -17.49 -3.08 0.22
C PRO A 81 -17.75 -1.60 -0.08
N PHE A 82 -16.79 -0.71 0.17
CA PHE A 82 -16.92 0.72 -0.16
C PHE A 82 -16.94 0.93 -1.67
N TRP A 83 -16.03 0.29 -2.40
CA TRP A 83 -16.02 0.35 -3.87
C TRP A 83 -17.33 -0.20 -4.47
N ALA A 84 -17.86 -1.30 -3.93
CA ALA A 84 -19.15 -1.86 -4.35
C ALA A 84 -20.32 -0.88 -4.17
N LYS A 85 -20.20 0.08 -3.24
CA LYS A 85 -21.17 1.17 -3.02
C LYS A 85 -20.77 2.50 -3.65
N ASN A 86 -19.76 2.49 -4.52
CA ASN A 86 -19.24 3.68 -5.18
C ASN A 86 -18.72 4.75 -4.19
N ILE A 87 -18.14 4.30 -3.08
CA ILE A 87 -17.52 5.15 -2.08
C ILE A 87 -16.00 5.01 -2.23
N GLY A 88 -15.32 6.15 -2.35
CA GLY A 88 -13.86 6.18 -2.45
C GLY A 88 -13.19 5.61 -1.20
N ALA A 89 -12.32 4.63 -1.41
CA ALA A 89 -11.49 4.02 -0.37
C ALA A 89 -10.14 3.60 -0.96
N VAL A 90 -9.10 3.57 -0.11
CA VAL A 90 -7.76 3.11 -0.45
C VAL A 90 -7.32 2.05 0.56
N MET A 91 -6.75 0.96 0.06
CA MET A 91 -6.01 0.00 0.86
C MET A 91 -4.53 0.31 0.74
N VAL A 92 -3.94 0.75 1.84
CA VAL A 92 -2.48 0.72 1.99
C VAL A 92 -2.14 -0.67 2.52
N GLY A 93 -1.02 -1.24 2.10
CA GLY A 93 -0.60 -2.58 2.50
C GLY A 93 0.90 -2.78 2.34
N ASP A 94 1.48 -3.68 3.14
CA ASP A 94 2.83 -4.20 2.93
C ASP A 94 2.81 -5.51 2.13
N THR A 95 1.75 -5.75 1.34
CA THR A 95 1.61 -6.94 0.47
C THR A 95 1.93 -8.27 1.18
N ALA A 96 1.67 -8.38 2.49
CA ALA A 96 2.17 -9.46 3.33
C ALA A 96 1.81 -10.86 2.81
N ASN A 97 0.62 -11.04 2.24
CA ASN A 97 0.19 -12.28 1.60
C ASN A 97 1.10 -12.76 0.45
N PHE A 98 1.91 -11.87 -0.13
CA PHE A 98 2.81 -12.15 -1.25
C PHE A 98 4.30 -12.18 -0.88
N ARG A 99 4.67 -11.93 0.39
CA ARG A 99 6.08 -11.89 0.81
C ARG A 99 6.37 -12.36 2.24
N ASN A 100 5.39 -12.36 3.14
CA ASN A 100 5.58 -12.73 4.54
C ASN A 100 5.36 -14.24 4.73
N PRO A 101 6.39 -15.04 5.05
CA PRO A 101 6.25 -16.48 5.29
C PRO A 101 5.46 -16.80 6.58
N HIS A 102 5.24 -15.80 7.44
CA HIS A 102 4.46 -15.92 8.67
C HIS A 102 2.98 -15.56 8.48
N TYR A 103 2.57 -15.10 7.29
CA TYR A 103 1.20 -14.62 7.07
C TYR A 103 0.15 -15.70 7.41
N HIS A 104 -0.82 -15.35 8.26
CA HIS A 104 -1.84 -16.27 8.79
C HIS A 104 -1.28 -17.48 9.57
N GLN A 105 -0.09 -17.35 10.15
CA GLN A 105 0.53 -18.40 10.99
C GLN A 105 0.71 -17.92 12.44
N PRO A 106 0.75 -18.83 13.43
CA PRO A 106 1.11 -18.49 14.82
C PRO A 106 2.53 -17.93 15.01
N SER A 107 3.35 -17.95 13.96
CA SER A 107 4.66 -17.34 13.90
C SER A 107 4.63 -15.86 13.48
N ASP A 108 3.47 -15.32 13.10
CA ASP A 108 3.28 -13.88 12.88
C ASP A 108 3.28 -13.15 14.23
N ARG A 109 4.43 -12.63 14.62
CA ARG A 109 4.69 -12.11 15.97
C ARG A 109 5.39 -10.76 15.89
N PRO A 110 5.34 -9.92 16.94
CA PRO A 110 5.99 -8.61 16.91
C PRO A 110 7.47 -8.62 16.53
N GLU A 111 8.18 -9.73 16.76
CA GLU A 111 9.58 -9.91 16.42
C GLU A 111 9.83 -10.01 14.89
N THR A 112 8.81 -10.35 14.09
CA THR A 112 8.92 -10.44 12.62
C THR A 112 8.75 -9.08 11.94
N LEU A 113 8.43 -8.02 12.68
CA LEU A 113 8.26 -6.67 12.15
C LEU A 113 9.60 -6.00 11.85
N ASP A 114 9.72 -5.43 10.66
CA ASP A 114 10.73 -4.42 10.36
C ASP A 114 10.24 -3.07 10.94
N ARG A 115 10.78 -2.71 12.11
CA ARG A 115 10.34 -1.53 12.86
C ARG A 115 10.58 -0.21 12.11
N ALA A 116 11.65 -0.11 11.34
CA ALA A 116 11.96 1.08 10.57
C ALA A 116 10.96 1.23 9.41
N PHE A 117 10.71 0.14 8.69
CA PHE A 117 9.70 0.09 7.65
C PHE A 117 8.30 0.41 8.18
N PHE A 118 7.91 -0.17 9.32
CA PHE A 118 6.61 0.07 9.94
C PHE A 118 6.42 1.55 10.36
N THR A 119 7.46 2.16 10.95
CA THR A 119 7.45 3.59 11.29
C THR A 119 7.32 4.45 10.04
N GLY A 120 8.11 4.14 9.00
CA GLY A 120 8.03 4.84 7.72
C GLY A 120 6.68 4.69 7.03
N ALA A 121 6.05 3.51 7.14
CA ALA A 121 4.71 3.27 6.61
C ALA A 121 3.64 4.10 7.32
N THR A 122 3.74 4.21 8.64
CA THR A 122 2.88 5.10 9.44
C THR A 122 3.04 6.55 8.97
N GLN A 123 4.29 7.00 8.77
CA GLN A 123 4.56 8.36 8.30
C GLN A 123 3.99 8.62 6.89
N ARG A 124 4.01 7.64 5.97
CA ARG A 124 3.38 7.76 4.65
C ARG A 124 1.88 8.02 4.76
N VAL A 125 1.19 7.29 5.63
CA VAL A 125 -0.26 7.50 5.86
C VAL A 125 -0.53 8.88 6.47
N VAL A 126 0.25 9.30 7.46
CA VAL A 126 0.12 10.65 8.07
C VAL A 126 0.32 11.75 7.01
N ASN A 127 1.30 11.60 6.12
CA ASN A 127 1.54 12.55 5.04
C ASN A 127 0.35 12.62 4.07
N ALA A 128 -0.22 11.47 3.67
CA ALA A 128 -1.37 11.42 2.77
C ALA A 128 -2.62 12.07 3.39
N VAL A 129 -2.90 11.79 4.67
CA VAL A 129 -4.00 12.44 5.40
C VAL A 129 -3.77 13.95 5.48
N SER A 130 -2.56 14.38 5.79
CA SER A 130 -2.20 15.81 5.82
C SER A 130 -2.40 16.48 4.46
N ALA A 131 -2.05 15.80 3.37
CA ALA A 131 -2.28 16.30 2.01
C ALA A 131 -3.77 16.47 1.72
N LEU A 132 -4.61 15.47 2.03
CA LEU A 132 -6.05 15.51 1.82
C LEU A 132 -6.72 16.65 2.59
N LEU A 133 -6.34 16.86 3.86
CA LEU A 133 -6.89 17.94 4.68
C LEU A 133 -6.51 19.32 4.16
N ASN A 134 -5.31 19.47 3.59
CA ASN A 134 -4.85 20.74 3.04
C ASN A 134 -5.38 21.01 1.62
N SER A 135 -5.71 19.98 0.84
CA SER A 135 -6.34 20.15 -0.48
C SER A 135 -7.80 20.61 -0.42
N GLN A 136 -8.47 20.48 0.73
CA GLN A 136 -9.86 20.93 0.92
C GLN A 136 -9.98 22.43 1.25
N LYS A 137 -8.87 23.17 1.34
CA LYS A 137 -8.86 24.61 1.68
C LYS A 137 -8.93 25.56 0.48
N LEU A 138 -9.42 25.12 -0.68
CA LEU A 138 -9.61 25.94 -1.89
C LEU A 138 -11.07 25.98 -2.31
#